data_AF-A0A9N9E586-F1
#
_entry.id   AF-A0A9N9E586-F1
#
_cell.length_a   1.000
_cell.length_b   1.000
_cell.length_c   1.000
_cell.angle_alpha   90.00
_cell.angle_beta   90.00
_cell.angle_gamma   90.00
#
_symmetry.space_group_name_H-M   'P 1'
#
loop_
_entity.id
_entity.type
_entity.pdbx_description
1 polymer ?
#
loop_
_entity_poly.entity_id
_entity_poly.type
_entity_poly.pdbx_seq_one_letter_code
_entity_poly.pdbx_strand_id
1 'polypeptide(L)'
;FGEFPYEERSQKERRLNCDLMIPANRLSHDGPHQCKESHNCTQRCPYCEFYCKELYGHHGPHETTHGSMKPMVWVGITKTISYKKHTYRSGDSGSPVYCDMLCKDANRHLHVDYCPDETTCKASKLTKRKDQIEHINDKIEPYPKKPKDYISHRLYWSRSGFRDPYESVDEQKLFTSCVHLCGSDVHANKEKYCCTLPLFHDPVDPNTQVAN
;
A
#
# COMPACT_ATOMS: atom_id res chain seq x y z
N PHE A 1 -6.59 21.89 10.27
CA PHE A 1 -5.62 21.40 9.27
C PHE A 1 -4.45 22.34 9.35
N GLY A 2 -3.28 21.81 9.64
CA GLY A 2 -2.13 22.63 9.98
C GLY A 2 -0.86 22.00 9.45
N GLU A 3 0.11 22.85 9.15
CA GLU A 3 1.47 22.44 8.95
C GLU A 3 2.03 21.97 10.29
N PHE A 4 2.70 20.82 10.28
CA PHE A 4 3.41 20.30 11.43
C PHE A 4 4.79 19.82 10.99
N PRO A 5 5.82 19.96 11.82
CA PRO A 5 7.12 19.41 11.51
C PRO A 5 7.06 17.87 11.54
N TYR A 6 7.72 17.23 10.58
CA TYR A 6 7.90 15.80 10.52
C TYR A 6 9.28 15.46 9.94
N GLU A 7 9.74 14.24 10.18
CA GLU A 7 10.96 13.72 9.57
C GLU A 7 10.60 13.04 8.25
N GLU A 8 11.20 13.50 7.15
CA GLU A 8 11.11 12.83 5.85
C GLU A 8 12.34 11.95 5.63
N ARG A 9 12.11 10.68 5.28
CA ARG A 9 13.16 9.77 4.84
C ARG A 9 13.04 9.56 3.34
N SER A 10 14.11 9.89 2.62
CA SER A 10 14.23 9.66 1.17
C SER A 10 15.58 9.03 0.85
N GLN A 11 15.64 8.29 -0.25
CA GLN A 11 16.87 7.69 -0.74
C GLN A 11 17.37 8.42 -1.98
N LYS A 12 18.63 8.84 -1.97
CA LYS A 12 19.27 9.45 -3.14
C LYS A 12 19.99 8.38 -3.95
N GLU A 13 19.82 8.42 -5.26
CA GLU A 13 20.56 7.54 -6.16
C GLU A 13 22.02 7.96 -6.27
N ARG A 14 22.91 6.97 -6.34
CA ARG A 14 24.31 7.18 -6.72
C ARG A 14 24.62 6.24 -7.86
N ARG A 15 24.85 6.82 -9.04
CA ARG A 15 25.29 6.06 -10.21
C ARG A 15 26.81 5.90 -10.12
N LEU A 16 27.28 4.66 -10.18
CA LEU A 16 28.70 4.38 -10.29
C LEU A 16 29.16 4.71 -11.71
N ASN A 17 30.41 5.14 -11.84
CA ASN A 17 31.02 5.33 -13.15
C ASN A 17 31.22 3.97 -13.83
N CYS A 18 31.11 3.93 -15.15
CA CYS A 18 31.46 2.74 -15.91
C CYS A 18 32.97 2.50 -15.85
N ASP A 19 33.38 1.24 -15.68
CA ASP A 19 34.81 0.85 -15.74
C ASP A 19 35.35 0.86 -17.19
N LEU A 20 34.45 0.85 -18.18
CA LEU A 20 34.80 0.91 -19.60
C LEU A 20 34.77 2.36 -20.09
N MET A 21 35.82 2.73 -20.83
CA MET A 21 35.89 4.04 -21.49
C MET A 21 34.79 4.15 -22.55
N ILE A 22 33.91 5.14 -22.39
CA ILE A 22 32.95 5.53 -23.42
C ILE A 22 33.73 6.27 -24.52
N PRO A 23 33.63 5.84 -25.80
CA PRO A 23 34.34 6.51 -26.90
C PRO A 23 33.98 7.99 -27.01
N ALA A 24 34.92 8.80 -27.50
CA ALA A 24 34.68 10.22 -27.74
C ALA A 24 33.43 10.43 -28.60
N ASN A 25 32.62 11.43 -28.24
CA ASN A 25 31.33 11.75 -28.88
C ASN A 25 30.26 10.66 -28.77
N ARG A 26 30.35 9.76 -27.78
CA ARG A 26 29.29 8.81 -27.43
C ARG A 26 28.85 8.96 -25.97
N LEU A 27 27.63 8.50 -25.67
CA LEU A 27 27.05 8.47 -24.32
C LEU A 27 27.06 7.06 -23.69
N SER A 28 27.38 6.04 -24.46
CA SER A 28 27.46 4.64 -24.03
C SER A 28 28.54 3.90 -24.84
N HIS A 29 29.04 2.79 -24.30
CA HIS A 29 29.86 1.84 -25.05
C HIS A 29 28.99 0.70 -25.58
N ASP A 30 29.43 0.06 -26.66
CA ASP A 30 28.81 -1.16 -27.17
C ASP A 30 29.39 -2.39 -26.43
N GLY A 31 28.68 -3.51 -26.45
CA GLY A 31 29.12 -4.76 -25.81
C GLY A 31 28.58 -4.98 -24.38
N PRO A 32 28.95 -6.12 -23.76
CA PRO A 32 28.45 -6.48 -22.44
C PRO A 32 28.92 -5.50 -21.36
N HIS A 33 28.03 -5.19 -20.42
CA HIS A 33 28.35 -4.41 -19.22
C HIS A 33 29.41 -5.16 -18.40
N GLN A 34 30.59 -4.55 -18.21
CA GLN A 34 31.66 -5.08 -17.36
C GLN A 34 31.90 -4.11 -16.20
N CYS A 35 31.51 -4.52 -14.99
CA CYS A 35 31.79 -3.79 -13.77
C CYS A 35 32.45 -4.72 -12.76
N LYS A 36 33.46 -4.21 -12.06
CA LYS A 36 34.08 -4.91 -10.92
C LYS A 36 33.24 -4.82 -9.66
N GLU A 37 32.41 -3.79 -9.57
CA GLU A 37 31.53 -3.53 -8.43
C GLU A 37 30.17 -4.20 -8.60
N SER A 38 29.63 -4.70 -7.49
CA SER A 38 28.26 -5.22 -7.45
C SER A 38 27.26 -4.06 -7.52
N HIS A 39 26.27 -4.17 -8.42
CA HIS A 39 25.18 -3.20 -8.52
C HIS A 39 23.95 -3.68 -7.75
N ASN A 40 23.24 -2.72 -7.15
CA ASN A 40 21.91 -2.98 -6.60
C ASN A 40 20.85 -2.92 -7.70
N CYS A 41 19.74 -3.58 -7.45
CA CYS A 41 18.56 -3.56 -8.29
C CYS A 41 18.02 -2.13 -8.44
N THR A 42 17.59 -1.78 -9.66
CA THR A 42 17.14 -0.42 -10.00
C THR A 42 15.65 -0.20 -9.72
N GLN A 43 14.93 -1.22 -9.28
CA GLN A 43 13.51 -1.13 -8.96
C GLN A 43 13.29 -0.34 -7.69
N ARG A 44 12.24 0.49 -7.67
CA ARG A 44 11.87 1.34 -6.54
C ARG A 44 10.49 0.96 -6.03
N CYS A 45 10.30 1.00 -4.72
CA CYS A 45 9.00 0.78 -4.11
C CYS A 45 8.02 1.85 -4.61
N PRO A 46 6.87 1.47 -5.21
CA PRO A 46 5.94 2.46 -5.76
C PRO A 46 5.34 3.39 -4.71
N TYR A 47 5.43 2.99 -3.43
CA TYR A 47 4.79 3.70 -2.31
C TYR A 47 5.72 4.61 -1.53
N CYS A 48 7.05 4.45 -1.64
CA CYS A 48 8.03 5.30 -0.94
C CYS A 48 9.29 5.65 -1.74
N GLU A 49 9.42 5.12 -2.97
CA GLU A 49 10.55 5.33 -3.89
C GLU A 49 11.91 4.78 -3.43
N PHE A 50 11.98 4.08 -2.29
CA PHE A 50 13.21 3.42 -1.87
C PHE A 50 13.57 2.28 -2.82
N TYR A 51 14.86 2.17 -3.11
CA TYR A 51 15.41 1.16 -3.99
C TYR A 51 15.37 -0.22 -3.37
N CYS A 52 15.20 -1.22 -4.22
CA CYS A 52 15.45 -2.60 -3.85
C CYS A 52 16.90 -2.77 -3.36
N LYS A 53 17.08 -3.44 -2.23
CA LYS A 53 18.39 -3.71 -1.61
C LYS A 53 19.10 -4.93 -2.20
N GLU A 54 18.39 -5.72 -2.99
CA GLU A 54 18.94 -6.91 -3.65
C GLU A 54 19.85 -6.53 -4.82
N LEU A 55 20.69 -7.47 -5.24
CA LEU A 55 21.59 -7.29 -6.37
C LEU A 55 20.83 -7.15 -7.69
N TYR A 56 21.44 -6.43 -8.64
CA TYR A 56 20.91 -6.30 -9.99
C TYR A 56 20.68 -7.69 -10.62
N GLY A 57 19.49 -7.89 -11.20
CA GLY A 57 19.12 -9.16 -11.84
C GLY A 57 18.65 -10.27 -10.89
N HIS A 58 18.43 -9.97 -9.60
CA HIS A 58 17.85 -10.95 -8.67
C HIS A 58 16.46 -11.45 -9.11
N HIS A 59 16.09 -12.63 -8.63
CA HIS A 59 14.77 -13.23 -8.85
C HIS A 59 13.91 -13.14 -7.57
N GLY A 60 12.59 -13.10 -7.74
CA GLY A 60 11.63 -13.01 -6.63
C GLY A 60 11.21 -11.57 -6.29
N PRO A 61 10.43 -11.39 -5.21
CA PRO A 61 9.95 -10.07 -4.79
C PRO A 61 11.10 -9.13 -4.43
N HIS A 62 10.92 -7.84 -4.71
CA HIS A 62 11.86 -6.81 -4.30
C HIS A 62 11.78 -6.57 -2.79
N GLU A 63 12.88 -6.18 -2.18
CA GLU A 63 12.95 -5.90 -0.74
C GLU A 63 13.67 -4.58 -0.52
N THR A 64 13.21 -3.78 0.45
CA THR A 64 13.81 -2.47 0.73
C THR A 64 13.70 -2.13 2.21
N THR A 65 14.41 -1.10 2.67
CA THR A 65 14.31 -0.60 4.05
C THR A 65 13.11 0.31 4.27
N HIS A 66 12.37 0.63 3.21
CA HIS A 66 11.22 1.55 3.20
C HIS A 66 11.53 2.95 3.77
N GLY A 67 10.63 3.89 3.50
CA GLY A 67 10.77 5.25 3.98
C GLY A 67 9.46 6.02 3.91
N SER A 68 9.56 7.34 3.82
CA SER A 68 8.38 8.21 3.76
C SER A 68 7.54 7.92 2.53
N MET A 69 6.21 7.89 2.71
CA MET A 69 5.25 7.60 1.63
C MET A 69 5.02 8.82 0.73
N LYS A 70 6.10 9.45 0.27
CA LYS A 70 6.09 10.70 -0.50
C LYS A 70 5.25 10.66 -1.79
N PRO A 71 5.22 9.56 -2.56
CA PRO A 71 4.37 9.47 -3.76
C PRO A 71 2.88 9.30 -3.42
N MET A 72 2.57 8.96 -2.18
CA MET A 72 1.23 8.60 -1.75
C MET A 72 0.48 9.81 -1.22
N VAL A 73 -0.83 9.71 -1.24
CA VAL A 73 -1.73 10.69 -0.66
C VAL A 73 -2.75 9.99 0.21
N TRP A 74 -3.28 10.72 1.18
CA TRP A 74 -4.37 10.25 2.00
C TRP A 74 -5.65 10.12 1.17
N VAL A 75 -6.35 9.00 1.36
CA VAL A 75 -7.60 8.68 0.67
C VAL A 75 -8.65 8.41 1.75
N GLY A 76 -9.76 9.14 1.71
CA GLY A 76 -10.82 9.04 2.71
C GLY A 76 -12.20 9.19 2.08
N ILE A 77 -13.12 8.34 2.55
CA ILE A 77 -14.56 8.47 2.29
C ILE A 77 -15.09 9.72 3.02
N THR A 78 -14.58 9.96 4.23
CA THR A 78 -14.88 11.13 5.04
C THR A 78 -14.02 12.32 4.61
N LYS A 79 -14.48 13.54 4.91
CA LYS A 79 -13.70 14.76 4.65
C LYS A 79 -12.37 14.82 5.41
N THR A 80 -12.25 14.03 6.49
CA THR A 80 -11.10 14.01 7.39
C THR A 80 -10.74 12.61 7.84
N ILE A 81 -9.45 12.35 7.93
CA ILE A 81 -8.85 11.10 8.40
C ILE A 81 -7.99 11.43 9.61
N SER A 82 -8.26 10.80 10.76
CA SER A 82 -7.44 10.98 11.94
C SER A 82 -6.44 9.84 12.04
N TYR A 83 -5.15 10.18 12.14
CA TYR A 83 -4.07 9.22 12.35
C TYR A 83 -3.10 9.77 13.39
N LYS A 84 -2.91 8.99 14.47
CA LYS A 84 -2.20 9.42 15.69
C LYS A 84 -2.77 10.76 16.19
N LYS A 85 -1.90 11.75 16.40
CA LYS A 85 -2.26 13.09 16.89
C LYS A 85 -2.60 14.10 15.79
N HIS A 86 -2.71 13.64 14.54
CA HIS A 86 -2.88 14.49 13.37
C HIS A 86 -4.17 14.15 12.62
N THR A 87 -4.74 15.17 11.99
CA THR A 87 -5.91 15.04 11.12
C THR A 87 -5.56 15.48 9.71
N TYR A 88 -5.77 14.59 8.77
CA TYR A 88 -5.49 14.74 7.33
C TYR A 88 -6.80 14.91 6.55
N ARG A 89 -6.70 15.46 5.35
CA ARG A 89 -7.75 15.47 4.32
C ARG A 89 -7.39 14.50 3.20
N SER A 90 -8.39 14.05 2.47
CA SER A 90 -8.15 13.36 1.21
C SER A 90 -7.32 14.27 0.28
N GLY A 91 -6.24 13.73 -0.28
CA GLY A 91 -5.27 14.46 -1.10
C GLY A 91 -4.08 15.03 -0.33
N ASP A 92 -4.08 15.05 1.01
CA ASP A 92 -2.89 15.43 1.77
C ASP A 92 -1.73 14.46 1.49
N SER A 93 -0.49 14.95 1.53
CA SER A 93 0.71 14.13 1.28
C SER A 93 0.89 13.03 2.32
N GLY A 94 1.32 11.86 1.85
CA GLY A 94 1.77 10.74 2.67
C GLY A 94 3.21 10.86 3.20
N SER A 95 3.97 11.89 2.81
CA SER A 95 5.36 12.10 3.29
C SER A 95 5.56 12.00 4.81
N PRO A 96 4.62 12.47 5.67
CA PRO A 96 4.79 12.40 7.13
C PRO A 96 4.70 10.99 7.74
N VAL A 97 4.33 9.98 6.95
CA VAL A 97 4.18 8.59 7.41
C VAL A 97 5.11 7.65 6.66
N TYR A 98 5.53 6.58 7.35
CA TYR A 98 6.45 5.58 6.81
C TYR A 98 5.70 4.36 6.26
N CYS A 99 6.15 3.89 5.10
CA CYS A 99 5.52 2.81 4.33
C CYS A 99 5.44 1.48 5.09
N ASP A 100 6.38 1.23 5.99
CA ASP A 100 6.52 0.05 6.83
C ASP A 100 5.90 0.22 8.23
N MET A 101 5.27 1.36 8.53
CA MET A 101 4.66 1.61 9.85
C MET A 101 3.14 1.79 9.80
N LEU A 102 2.62 2.40 8.73
CA LEU A 102 1.21 2.78 8.67
C LEU A 102 0.24 1.60 8.81
N CYS A 103 0.49 0.48 8.12
CA CYS A 103 -0.45 -0.65 8.10
C CYS A 103 -0.54 -1.32 9.48
N LYS A 104 0.60 -1.43 10.18
CA LYS A 104 0.66 -1.91 11.57
C LYS A 104 -0.16 -1.01 12.51
N ASP A 105 0.03 0.30 12.42
CA ASP A 105 -0.68 1.27 13.27
C ASP A 105 -2.19 1.33 12.94
N ALA A 106 -2.56 1.06 11.68
CA ALA A 106 -3.96 0.99 11.23
C ALA A 106 -4.67 -0.30 11.66
N ASN A 107 -3.93 -1.33 12.08
CA ASN A 107 -4.48 -2.61 12.53
C ASN A 107 -5.38 -3.25 11.44
N ARG A 108 -6.69 -3.43 11.69
CA ARG A 108 -7.65 -3.91 10.70
C ARG A 108 -7.97 -2.78 9.72
N HIS A 109 -7.50 -2.89 8.48
CA HIS A 109 -7.63 -1.82 7.50
C HIS A 109 -7.84 -2.35 6.08
N LEU A 110 -8.15 -1.42 5.17
CA LEU A 110 -8.30 -1.66 3.73
C LEU A 110 -7.38 -0.70 2.98
N HIS A 111 -6.81 -1.17 1.88
CA HIS A 111 -6.16 -0.28 0.93
C HIS A 111 -7.16 0.17 -0.13
N VAL A 112 -6.92 1.36 -0.69
CA VAL A 112 -7.68 1.87 -1.83
C VAL A 112 -6.73 1.99 -3.01
N ASP A 113 -7.13 1.42 -4.14
CA ASP A 113 -6.38 1.52 -5.39
C ASP A 113 -7.36 1.73 -6.56
N TYR A 114 -6.85 2.16 -7.70
CA TYR A 114 -7.67 2.33 -8.90
C TYR A 114 -8.09 0.97 -9.46
N CYS A 115 -9.29 0.93 -10.07
CA CYS A 115 -9.68 -0.24 -10.85
C CYS A 115 -8.65 -0.48 -11.97
N PRO A 116 -8.17 -1.72 -12.18
CA PRO A 116 -7.25 -2.04 -13.26
C PRO A 116 -7.90 -1.91 -14.65
N ASP A 117 -9.22 -2.11 -14.74
CA ASP A 117 -10.00 -1.96 -15.97
C ASP A 117 -11.30 -1.21 -15.68
N GLU A 118 -11.39 0.03 -16.19
CA GLU A 118 -12.57 0.88 -16.01
C GLU A 118 -13.82 0.34 -16.72
N THR A 119 -13.66 -0.41 -17.82
CA THR A 119 -14.80 -0.96 -18.57
C THR A 119 -15.43 -2.13 -17.80
N THR A 120 -14.58 -2.97 -17.22
CA THR A 120 -14.94 -4.03 -16.29
C THR A 120 -15.58 -3.47 -15.01
N CYS A 121 -15.04 -2.40 -14.43
CA CYS A 121 -15.61 -1.75 -13.22
C CYS A 121 -16.99 -1.13 -13.49
N LYS A 122 -17.18 -0.42 -14.62
CA LYS A 122 -18.44 0.26 -14.95
C LYS A 122 -19.61 -0.70 -15.21
N ALA A 123 -19.34 -1.95 -15.57
CA ALA A 123 -20.38 -2.93 -15.83
C ALA A 123 -21.03 -3.52 -14.56
N SER A 124 -20.55 -3.17 -13.35
CA SER A 124 -21.01 -3.71 -12.06
C SER A 124 -21.02 -5.24 -11.95
N LYS A 125 -20.44 -5.95 -12.92
CA LYS A 125 -20.42 -7.42 -13.03
C LYS A 125 -19.16 -8.07 -12.46
N LEU A 126 -18.24 -7.24 -11.98
CA LEU A 126 -16.94 -7.58 -11.44
C LEU A 126 -16.80 -6.58 -10.27
N THR A 127 -16.53 -6.96 -9.03
CA THR A 127 -15.27 -7.58 -8.64
C THR A 127 -15.28 -7.97 -7.15
N LYS A 128 -16.38 -8.46 -6.56
CA LYS A 128 -16.23 -9.16 -5.27
C LYS A 128 -15.50 -10.48 -5.53
N ARG A 129 -14.17 -10.39 -5.63
CA ARG A 129 -13.30 -11.55 -5.57
C ARG A 129 -13.13 -11.82 -4.09
N LYS A 130 -13.73 -12.94 -3.66
CA LYS A 130 -13.68 -13.40 -2.27
C LYS A 130 -12.29 -13.14 -1.70
N ASP A 131 -12.23 -12.45 -0.57
CA ASP A 131 -11.03 -12.09 0.21
C ASP A 131 -10.01 -11.09 -0.39
N GLN A 132 -10.22 -10.53 -1.59
CA GLN A 132 -9.20 -9.68 -2.23
C GLN A 132 -9.64 -8.29 -2.62
N ILE A 133 -10.84 -8.14 -3.18
CA ILE A 133 -11.28 -6.89 -3.81
C ILE A 133 -12.77 -6.68 -3.54
N GLU A 134 -13.14 -5.43 -3.26
CA GLU A 134 -14.53 -4.96 -3.25
C GLU A 134 -14.62 -3.59 -3.92
N HIS A 135 -15.55 -3.44 -4.86
CA HIS A 135 -15.68 -2.20 -5.62
C HIS A 135 -16.26 -1.06 -4.77
N ILE A 136 -15.72 0.15 -4.93
CA ILE A 136 -16.20 1.34 -4.25
C ILE A 136 -17.20 2.07 -5.15
N ASN A 137 -18.48 2.05 -4.77
CA ASN A 137 -19.54 2.76 -5.49
C ASN A 137 -19.57 4.28 -5.18
N ASP A 138 -18.93 4.70 -4.09
CA ASP A 138 -18.83 6.10 -3.69
C ASP A 138 -17.75 6.88 -4.45
N LYS A 139 -17.97 8.19 -4.55
CA LYS A 139 -17.00 9.12 -5.14
C LYS A 139 -15.92 9.48 -4.12
N ILE A 140 -14.78 8.80 -4.21
CA ILE A 140 -13.66 9.01 -3.31
C ILE A 140 -12.57 9.88 -3.96
N GLU A 141 -12.08 10.87 -3.20
CA GLU A 141 -10.92 11.70 -3.54
C GLU A 141 -9.59 10.97 -3.26
N PRO A 142 -8.50 11.22 -4.03
CA PRO A 142 -8.43 12.14 -5.15
C PRO A 142 -9.07 11.57 -6.42
N TYR A 143 -9.53 12.44 -7.31
CA TYR A 143 -10.10 12.09 -8.61
C TYR A 143 -11.39 11.25 -8.50
N PRO A 144 -12.52 11.86 -8.10
CA PRO A 144 -13.76 11.18 -7.77
C PRO A 144 -14.43 10.51 -8.98
N LYS A 145 -14.01 10.86 -10.21
CA LYS A 145 -14.48 10.26 -11.46
C LYS A 145 -13.73 8.99 -11.84
N LYS A 146 -12.55 8.77 -11.27
CA LYS A 146 -11.75 7.58 -11.55
C LYS A 146 -12.16 6.46 -10.59
N PRO A 147 -12.64 5.31 -11.10
CA PRO A 147 -13.19 4.26 -10.27
C PRO A 147 -12.08 3.58 -9.43
N LYS A 148 -12.44 3.18 -8.21
CA LYS A 148 -11.52 2.65 -7.21
C LYS A 148 -12.11 1.40 -6.57
N ASP A 149 -11.23 0.57 -6.05
CA ASP A 149 -11.58 -0.63 -5.30
C ASP A 149 -10.95 -0.57 -3.90
N TYR A 150 -11.64 -1.13 -2.91
CA TYR A 150 -10.96 -1.64 -1.72
C TYR A 150 -10.20 -2.89 -2.11
N ILE A 151 -8.94 -2.96 -1.72
CA ILE A 151 -8.11 -4.15 -1.93
C ILE A 151 -7.54 -4.61 -0.60
N SER A 152 -7.36 -5.93 -0.47
CA SER A 152 -6.73 -6.52 0.70
C SER A 152 -5.25 -6.16 0.78
N HIS A 153 -4.70 -6.15 2.01
CA HIS A 153 -3.27 -5.94 2.27
C HIS A 153 -2.37 -6.85 1.42
N ARG A 154 -2.74 -8.14 1.33
CA ARG A 154 -2.02 -9.12 0.52
C ARG A 154 -1.98 -8.72 -0.96
N LEU A 155 -3.11 -8.28 -1.52
CA LEU A 155 -3.17 -7.88 -2.92
C LEU A 155 -2.40 -6.57 -3.16
N TYR A 156 -2.45 -5.63 -2.21
CA TYR A 156 -1.69 -4.38 -2.26
C TYR A 156 -0.18 -4.60 -2.39
N TRP A 157 0.40 -5.50 -1.59
CA TRP A 157 1.82 -5.85 -1.69
C TRP A 157 2.13 -6.74 -2.90
N SER A 158 1.26 -7.69 -3.22
CA SER A 158 1.46 -8.54 -4.41
C SER A 158 1.51 -7.72 -5.71
N ARG A 159 0.72 -6.64 -5.82
CA ARG A 159 0.71 -5.75 -6.98
C ARG A 159 1.95 -4.87 -7.08
N SER A 160 2.57 -4.51 -5.95
CA SER A 160 3.75 -3.65 -5.94
C SER A 160 5.00 -4.38 -6.43
N GLY A 161 5.02 -5.71 -6.37
CA GLY A 161 6.20 -6.53 -6.62
C GLY A 161 7.23 -6.49 -5.49
N PHE A 162 6.93 -5.78 -4.39
CA PHE A 162 7.76 -5.73 -3.19
C PHE A 162 7.22 -6.70 -2.13
N ARG A 163 8.15 -7.28 -1.36
CA ARG A 163 7.86 -8.08 -0.18
C ARG A 163 7.05 -7.24 0.81
N ASP A 164 6.05 -7.87 1.42
CA ASP A 164 5.31 -7.31 2.54
C ASP A 164 6.25 -7.16 3.75
N PRO A 165 6.45 -5.93 4.29
CA PRO A 165 7.37 -5.71 5.41
C PRO A 165 6.83 -6.23 6.76
N TYR A 166 5.57 -6.68 6.81
CA TYR A 166 4.90 -7.12 8.04
C TYR A 166 4.85 -8.64 8.15
N GLU A 167 5.87 -9.27 8.71
CA GLU A 167 5.95 -10.75 8.75
C GLU A 167 5.28 -11.38 9.98
N SER A 168 4.79 -10.59 10.94
CA SER A 168 4.15 -11.12 12.14
C SER A 168 2.84 -11.84 11.81
N VAL A 169 2.70 -13.07 12.29
CA VAL A 169 1.47 -13.87 12.14
C VAL A 169 0.25 -13.12 12.70
N ASP A 170 0.42 -12.38 13.80
CA ASP A 170 -0.70 -11.65 14.40
C ASP A 170 -1.09 -10.42 13.57
N GLU A 171 -0.12 -9.71 12.98
CA GLU A 171 -0.40 -8.61 12.03
C GLU A 171 -1.14 -9.14 10.79
N GLN A 172 -0.67 -10.25 10.23
CA GLN A 172 -1.28 -10.88 9.05
C GLN A 172 -2.72 -11.37 9.31
N LYS A 173 -3.02 -11.86 10.52
CA LYS A 173 -4.40 -12.17 10.94
C LYS A 173 -5.28 -10.94 10.98
N LEU A 174 -4.76 -9.81 11.46
CA LEU A 174 -5.52 -8.56 11.54
C LEU A 174 -5.81 -8.02 10.14
N PHE A 175 -4.84 -8.10 9.22
CA PHE A 175 -4.98 -7.64 7.83
C PHE A 175 -5.96 -8.48 6.99
N THR A 176 -6.26 -9.71 7.42
CA THR A 176 -7.22 -10.60 6.76
C THR A 176 -8.60 -10.60 7.42
N SER A 177 -8.77 -9.87 8.52
CA SER A 177 -10.03 -9.80 9.25
C SER A 177 -10.90 -8.62 8.80
N CYS A 178 -12.22 -8.78 8.94
CA CYS A 178 -13.17 -7.71 8.63
C CYS A 178 -12.89 -6.43 9.44
N VAL A 179 -12.97 -5.28 8.76
CA VAL A 179 -12.73 -3.94 9.32
C VAL A 179 -13.93 -3.37 10.08
N HIS A 180 -15.09 -4.03 10.03
CA HIS A 180 -16.29 -3.57 10.71
C HIS A 180 -16.15 -3.72 12.23
N LEU A 181 -16.27 -2.59 12.93
CA LEU A 181 -16.32 -2.51 14.38
C LEU A 181 -17.77 -2.33 14.85
N CYS A 182 -18.09 -2.80 16.06
CA CYS A 182 -19.39 -2.57 16.66
C CYS A 182 -19.61 -1.07 16.88
N GLY A 183 -20.69 -0.54 16.32
CA GLY A 183 -21.08 0.86 16.45
C GLY A 183 -21.76 1.21 17.78
N SER A 184 -21.88 0.28 18.72
CA SER A 184 -22.57 0.54 19.99
C SER A 184 -21.72 1.36 20.96
N ASP A 185 -22.29 2.44 21.47
CA ASP A 185 -21.64 3.34 22.43
C ASP A 185 -21.43 2.71 23.82
N VAL A 186 -22.08 1.57 24.09
CA VAL A 186 -21.93 0.82 25.36
C VAL A 186 -20.58 0.11 25.45
N HIS A 187 -19.87 -0.03 24.33
CA HIS A 187 -18.60 -0.72 24.26
C HIS A 187 -17.44 0.27 24.39
N ALA A 188 -16.92 0.42 25.60
CA ALA A 188 -15.73 1.22 25.87
C ALA A 188 -14.47 0.72 25.12
N ASN A 189 -14.40 -0.58 24.81
CA ASN A 189 -13.31 -1.19 24.06
C ASN A 189 -13.83 -1.76 22.72
N LYS A 190 -13.78 -0.95 21.66
CA LYS A 190 -14.24 -1.34 20.32
C LYS A 190 -13.41 -2.46 19.68
N GLU A 191 -12.18 -2.72 20.15
CA GLU A 191 -11.34 -3.83 19.66
C GLU A 191 -11.90 -5.18 20.11
N LYS A 192 -12.55 -5.24 21.27
CA LYS A 192 -13.21 -6.46 21.78
C LYS A 192 -14.52 -6.76 21.06
N TYR A 193 -15.17 -5.76 20.48
CA TYR A 193 -16.46 -5.89 19.80
C TYR A 193 -16.28 -5.56 18.32
N CYS A 194 -15.54 -6.41 17.62
CA CYS A 194 -15.32 -6.31 16.18
C CYS A 194 -15.84 -7.56 15.47
N CYS A 195 -16.03 -7.46 14.16
CA CYS A 195 -16.37 -8.62 13.34
C CYS A 195 -15.20 -9.64 13.35
N THR A 196 -15.53 -10.91 13.57
CA THR A 196 -14.57 -12.03 13.59
C THR A 196 -14.45 -12.74 12.25
N LEU A 197 -15.26 -12.34 11.25
CA LEU A 197 -15.26 -12.95 9.93
C LEU A 197 -14.11 -12.43 9.05
N PRO A 198 -13.75 -13.18 8.00
CA PRO A 198 -12.75 -12.75 7.03
C PRO A 198 -13.13 -11.45 6.31
N LEU A 199 -12.13 -10.74 5.81
CA LEU A 199 -12.31 -9.55 4.99
C LEU A 199 -13.22 -9.81 3.79
N PHE A 200 -14.11 -8.86 3.48
CA PHE A 200 -15.09 -8.96 2.41
C PHE A 200 -16.02 -10.18 2.52
N HIS A 201 -16.38 -10.64 3.73
CA HIS A 201 -17.43 -11.64 3.90
C HIS A 201 -18.80 -11.14 3.40
N ASP A 202 -19.73 -12.05 3.12
CA ASP A 202 -21.11 -11.67 2.80
C ASP A 202 -21.85 -11.21 4.07
N PRO A 203 -22.83 -10.31 3.97
CA PRO A 203 -23.65 -9.91 5.11
C PRO A 203 -24.23 -11.15 5.82
N VAL A 204 -24.08 -11.19 7.15
CA VAL A 204 -24.63 -12.26 7.96
C VAL A 204 -26.00 -11.84 8.47
N ASP A 205 -27.00 -12.69 8.26
CA ASP A 205 -28.30 -12.51 8.91
C ASP A 205 -28.14 -12.74 10.42
N PRO A 206 -28.42 -11.74 11.27
CA PRO A 206 -28.27 -11.86 12.72
C PRO A 206 -29.14 -12.96 13.35
N ASN A 207 -30.13 -13.49 12.62
CA ASN A 207 -30.96 -14.61 13.07
C ASN A 207 -30.40 -15.99 12.68
N THR A 208 -29.34 -16.04 11.87
CA THR A 208 -28.68 -17.28 11.47
C THR A 208 -27.47 -17.48 12.37
N GLN A 209 -27.53 -18.44 13.30
CA GLN A 209 -26.35 -18.84 14.07
C GLN A 209 -25.29 -19.37 13.09
N VAL A 210 -24.19 -18.65 12.93
CA VAL A 210 -23.05 -19.13 12.16
C VAL A 210 -22.31 -20.13 13.05
N ALA A 211 -22.25 -21.40 12.63
CA ALA A 211 -21.43 -22.41 13.30
C ALA A 211 -19.96 -21.99 13.24
N ASN A 212 -19.30 -22.02 14.40
CA ASN A 212 -17.87 -21.68 14.58
C ASN A 212 -16.95 -22.54 13.72
#